data_AF-A0A1H2G074-F1
#
_entry.id   AF-A0A1H2G074-F1
#
_cell.length_a   1.000
_cell.length_b   1.000
_cell.length_c   1.000
_cell.angle_alpha   90.00
_cell.angle_beta   90.00
_cell.angle_gamma   90.00
#
_symmetry.space_group_name_H-M   'P 1'
#
loop_
_entity.id
_entity.type
_entity.pdbx_description
1 polymer ?
#
loop_
_entity_poly.entity_id
_entity_poly.type
_entity_poly.pdbx_seq_one_letter_code
_entity_poly.pdbx_strand_id
1 'polypeptide(L)'
;MTGALAAPPGFADLYLAVEVSDDDVALAEVASQCGYDFSHPLVCDVAEPQVAQWHDEPCLLLRLQLHAPVSAAALDELQRSGTVQLSHPSVASSRVLAIQADS
;
A
#
# COMPACT_ATOMS: atom_id res chain seq x y z
N MET A 1 -28.64 -21.18 11.95
CA MET A 1 -27.32 -20.54 11.87
C MET A 1 -27.01 -20.31 10.40
N THR A 2 -27.49 -19.19 9.85
CA THR A 2 -27.19 -18.77 8.48
C THR A 2 -25.75 -18.27 8.46
N GLY A 3 -24.84 -19.09 7.93
CA GLY A 3 -23.48 -18.65 7.64
C GLY A 3 -23.56 -17.55 6.60
N ALA A 4 -23.23 -16.32 7.01
CA ALA A 4 -22.93 -15.26 6.06
C ALA A 4 -21.71 -15.75 5.28
N LEU A 5 -21.89 -16.10 4.00
CA LEU A 5 -20.77 -16.08 3.08
C LEU A 5 -20.28 -14.63 3.11
N ALA A 6 -19.18 -14.37 3.82
CA ALA A 6 -18.48 -13.12 3.68
C ALA A 6 -18.18 -12.97 2.19
N ALA A 7 -18.67 -11.90 1.57
CA ALA A 7 -18.24 -11.55 0.22
C ALA A 7 -16.69 -11.57 0.19
N PRO A 8 -16.07 -12.05 -0.89
CA PRO A 8 -14.62 -12.07 -0.96
C PRO A 8 -14.08 -10.66 -0.67
N PRO A 9 -13.06 -10.53 0.19
CA PRO A 9 -12.45 -9.23 0.45
C PRO A 9 -11.98 -8.62 -0.87
N GLY A 10 -12.17 -7.30 -1.01
CA GLY A 10 -11.56 -6.57 -2.11
C GLY A 10 -10.07 -6.40 -1.83
N PHE A 11 -9.26 -6.31 -2.86
CA PHE A 11 -7.84 -5.98 -2.73
C PHE A 11 -7.52 -4.76 -3.58
N ALA A 12 -6.60 -3.93 -3.10
CA ALA A 12 -6.04 -2.83 -3.85
C ALA A 12 -4.53 -2.77 -3.66
N ASP A 13 -3.81 -2.50 -4.74
CA ASP A 13 -2.37 -2.37 -4.77
C ASP A 13 -1.99 -0.88 -4.68
N LEU A 14 -1.26 -0.53 -3.62
CA LEU A 14 -0.74 0.80 -3.34
C LEU A 14 0.73 0.88 -3.74
N TYR A 15 1.05 1.78 -4.66
CA TYR A 15 2.41 2.04 -5.12
C TYR A 15 2.97 3.28 -4.42
N LEU A 16 4.11 3.16 -3.78
CA LEU A 16 4.80 4.21 -3.02
C LEU A 16 6.19 4.47 -3.60
N ALA A 17 6.44 5.71 -4.02
CA ALA A 17 7.80 6.19 -4.21
C ALA A 17 8.42 6.41 -2.84
N VAL A 18 9.60 5.85 -2.63
CA VAL A 18 10.35 6.01 -1.38
C VAL A 18 11.69 6.62 -1.71
N GLU A 19 11.98 7.75 -1.08
CA GLU A 19 13.29 8.38 -1.14
C GLU A 19 14.12 7.86 0.03
N VAL A 20 15.20 7.15 -0.29
CA VAL A 20 16.15 6.62 0.68
C VAL A 20 17.29 7.62 0.81
N SER A 21 17.57 8.10 2.03
CA SER A 21 18.68 9.04 2.30
C SER A 21 20.04 8.35 2.37
N ASP A 22 20.04 7.05 2.57
CA ASP A 22 21.24 6.24 2.77
C ASP A 22 21.55 5.48 1.47
N ASP A 23 22.60 5.88 0.77
CA ASP A 23 23.02 5.27 -0.50
C ASP A 23 23.47 3.80 -0.33
N ASP A 24 23.76 3.36 0.90
CA ASP A 24 24.15 1.98 1.20
C ASP A 24 22.93 1.07 1.47
N VAL A 25 21.71 1.62 1.54
CA VAL A 25 20.49 0.85 1.82
C VAL A 25 19.67 0.63 0.56
N ALA A 26 19.47 -0.63 0.20
CA ALA A 26 18.64 -0.98 -0.94
C ALA A 26 17.15 -0.85 -0.61
N LEU A 27 16.33 -0.52 -1.61
CA LEU A 27 14.86 -0.47 -1.47
C LEU A 27 14.27 -1.81 -0.98
N ALA A 28 14.90 -2.93 -1.33
CA ALA A 28 14.53 -4.26 -0.84
C ALA A 28 14.75 -4.43 0.67
N GLU A 29 15.79 -3.81 1.23
CA GLU A 29 16.02 -3.83 2.68
C GLU A 29 14.96 -2.99 3.39
N VAL A 30 14.65 -1.80 2.85
CA VAL A 30 13.56 -0.96 3.34
C VAL A 30 12.25 -1.75 3.34
N ALA A 31 11.91 -2.46 2.26
CA ALA A 31 10.70 -3.28 2.19
C ALA A 31 10.66 -4.37 3.27
N SER A 32 11.79 -4.98 3.60
CA SER A 32 11.85 -6.06 4.61
C SER A 32 11.91 -5.59 6.07
N GLN A 33 12.36 -4.35 6.31
CA GLN A 33 12.66 -3.84 7.66
C GLN A 33 11.81 -2.63 8.05
N CYS A 34 11.01 -2.07 7.15
CA CYS A 34 10.16 -0.95 7.48
C CYS A 34 8.95 -1.38 8.32
N GLY A 35 8.55 -0.54 9.25
CA GLY A 35 7.17 -0.53 9.73
C GLY A 35 6.29 0.13 8.68
N TYR A 36 5.12 -0.42 8.44
CA TYR A 36 4.17 0.11 7.46
C TYR A 36 2.75 0.06 8.05
N ASP A 37 1.98 1.11 7.77
CA ASP A 37 0.57 1.18 8.11
C ASP A 37 -0.19 2.02 7.07
N PHE A 38 -1.47 1.72 6.89
CA PHE A 38 -2.36 2.49 6.04
C PHE A 38 -3.69 2.75 6.74
N SER A 39 -3.95 4.02 7.03
CA SER A 39 -5.14 4.45 7.74
C SER A 39 -6.22 4.89 6.75
N HIS A 40 -7.28 4.09 6.61
CA HIS A 40 -8.50 4.46 5.88
C HIS A 40 -9.71 3.60 6.30
N PRO A 41 -10.94 4.14 6.38
CA PRO A 41 -12.14 3.38 6.77
C PRO A 41 -12.50 2.18 5.87
N LEU A 42 -11.98 2.15 4.64
CA LEU A 42 -12.24 1.08 3.67
C LEU A 42 -11.22 -0.07 3.75
N VAL A 43 -10.08 0.17 4.40
CA VAL A 43 -8.98 -0.78 4.53
C VAL A 43 -9.10 -1.50 5.87
N CYS A 44 -9.00 -2.83 5.83
CA CYS A 44 -9.05 -3.67 7.01
C CYS A 44 -7.68 -4.20 7.41
N ASP A 45 -6.78 -4.40 6.46
CA ASP A 45 -5.42 -4.88 6.70
C ASP A 45 -4.48 -4.44 5.57
N VAL A 46 -3.19 -4.49 5.82
CA VAL A 46 -2.15 -4.19 4.83
C VAL A 46 -1.09 -5.29 4.86
N ALA A 47 -0.79 -5.84 3.68
CA ALA A 47 0.22 -6.87 3.53
C ALA A 47 1.64 -6.28 3.55
N GLU A 48 2.62 -7.16 3.74
CA GLU A 48 4.04 -6.83 3.71
C GLU A 48 4.44 -6.09 2.43
N PRO A 49 5.21 -4.99 2.54
CA PRO A 49 5.68 -4.25 1.39
C PRO A 49 6.63 -5.09 0.55
N GLN A 50 6.49 -4.95 -0.76
CA GLN A 50 7.31 -5.62 -1.75
C GLN A 50 7.97 -4.60 -2.66
N VAL A 51 9.13 -4.93 -3.21
CA VAL A 51 9.73 -4.09 -4.26
C VAL A 51 8.99 -4.34 -5.56
N ALA A 52 8.53 -3.27 -6.18
CA ALA A 52 7.88 -3.27 -7.47
C ALA A 52 8.49 -2.18 -8.38
N GLN A 53 8.00 -2.14 -9.61
CA GLN A 53 8.33 -1.08 -10.55
C GLN A 53 7.04 -0.42 -11.02
N TRP A 54 6.99 0.90 -10.94
CA TRP A 54 5.89 1.71 -11.45
C TRP A 54 6.45 2.63 -12.53
N HIS A 55 6.04 2.41 -13.78
CA HIS A 55 6.55 3.16 -14.94
C HIS A 55 8.09 3.24 -15.01
N ASP A 56 8.76 2.09 -14.87
CA ASP A 56 10.23 1.94 -14.87
C ASP A 56 10.95 2.60 -13.66
N GLU A 57 10.22 3.13 -12.68
CA GLU A 57 10.79 3.63 -11.42
C GLU A 57 10.64 2.59 -10.29
N PRO A 58 11.72 2.29 -9.53
CA PRO A 58 11.62 1.38 -8.40
C PRO A 58 10.76 1.99 -7.28
N CYS A 59 9.81 1.21 -6.77
CA CYS A 59 8.85 1.66 -5.77
C CYS A 59 8.51 0.51 -4.79
N LEU A 60 7.85 0.85 -3.68
CA LEU A 60 7.25 -0.14 -2.79
C LEU A 60 5.79 -0.37 -3.18
N LEU A 61 5.42 -1.64 -3.27
CA LEU A 61 4.06 -2.10 -3.43
C LEU A 61 3.54 -2.60 -2.08
N LEU A 62 2.42 -2.05 -1.62
CA LEU A 62 1.70 -2.52 -0.45
C LEU A 62 0.33 -3.00 -0.91
N ARG A 63 -0.02 -4.24 -0.57
CA ARG A 63 -1.34 -4.77 -0.86
C ARG A 63 -2.30 -4.44 0.27
N LEU A 64 -3.28 -3.61 -0.02
CA LEU A 64 -4.35 -3.22 0.88
C LEU A 64 -5.48 -4.24 0.80
N GLN A 65 -5.84 -4.82 1.94
CA GLN A 65 -7.04 -5.62 2.08
C GLN A 65 -8.21 -4.69 2.41
N LEU A 66 -9.29 -4.80 1.65
CA LEU A 66 -10.47 -3.96 1.79
C LEU A 66 -11.60 -4.74 2.47
N HIS A 67 -12.45 -4.03 3.22
CA HIS A 67 -13.64 -4.62 3.85
C HIS A 67 -14.60 -5.26 2.83
N ALA A 68 -14.66 -4.73 1.62
CA ALA A 68 -15.46 -5.22 0.52
C ALA A 68 -14.85 -4.76 -0.82
N PRO A 69 -15.24 -5.35 -1.96
CA PRO A 69 -14.93 -4.80 -3.27
C PRO A 69 -15.44 -3.37 -3.38
N VAL A 70 -14.56 -2.45 -3.76
CA VAL A 70 -14.85 -1.01 -3.86
C VAL A 70 -15.03 -0.61 -5.32
N SER A 71 -15.81 0.45 -5.56
CA SER A 71 -15.95 1.04 -6.89
C SER A 71 -14.73 1.89 -7.26
N ALA A 72 -14.58 2.22 -8.54
CA ALA A 72 -13.53 3.16 -8.99
C ALA A 72 -13.59 4.52 -8.27
N ALA A 73 -14.78 5.00 -7.93
CA ALA A 73 -14.95 6.25 -7.18
C ALA A 73 -14.43 6.14 -5.74
N ALA A 74 -14.65 4.99 -5.09
CA ALA A 74 -14.15 4.74 -3.74
C ALA A 74 -12.62 4.51 -3.72
N LEU A 75 -12.03 3.99 -4.79
CA LEU A 75 -10.56 3.96 -4.96
C LEU A 75 -9.96 5.36 -5.12
N ASP A 76 -10.61 6.24 -5.90
CA ASP A 76 -10.17 7.62 -6.06
C ASP A 76 -10.27 8.40 -4.73
N GLU A 77 -11.31 8.14 -3.93
CA GLU A 77 -11.40 8.63 -2.56
C GLU A 77 -10.24 8.08 -1.71
N LEU A 78 -10.03 6.75 -1.73
CA LEU A 78 -8.93 6.11 -1.00
C LEU A 78 -7.56 6.71 -1.33
N GLN A 79 -7.31 7.06 -2.59
CA GLN A 79 -6.08 7.70 -3.03
C GLN A 79 -5.95 9.15 -2.50
N ARG A 80 -7.05 9.85 -2.27
CA ARG A 80 -7.06 11.24 -1.79
C ARG A 80 -7.05 11.38 -0.27
N SER A 81 -7.77 10.51 0.44
CA SER A 81 -7.92 10.56 1.90
C SER A 81 -7.10 9.50 2.63
N GLY A 82 -6.54 8.52 1.91
CA GLY A 82 -5.65 7.51 2.49
C GLY A 82 -4.40 8.13 3.07
N THR A 83 -4.07 7.76 4.31
CA THR A 83 -2.82 8.14 4.95
C THR A 83 -1.93 6.91 5.06
N VAL A 84 -0.78 6.96 4.41
CA VAL A 84 0.25 5.92 4.52
C VAL A 84 1.32 6.36 5.52
N GLN A 85 1.74 5.44 6.37
CA GLN A 85 2.86 5.64 7.27
C GLN A 85 3.92 4.59 6.97
N LEU A 86 5.14 5.05 6.71
CA LEU A 86 6.29 4.19 6.50
C LEU A 86 7.39 4.62 7.46
N SER A 87 7.84 3.68 8.29
CA SER A 87 8.81 3.92 9.36
C SER A 87 10.06 3.09 9.11
N HIS A 88 11.11 3.75 8.61
CA HIS A 88 12.42 3.17 8.44
C HIS A 88 13.48 4.26 8.61
N PRO A 89 14.59 4.04 9.34
CA PRO A 89 15.57 5.08 9.65
C PRO A 89 16.22 5.70 8.40
N SER A 90 16.38 4.90 7.34
CA SER A 90 16.98 5.35 6.08
C SER A 90 15.99 6.01 5.11
N VAL A 91 14.70 6.11 5.46
CA VAL A 91 13.68 6.73 4.59
C VAL A 91 13.58 8.21 4.86
N ALA A 92 13.90 9.01 3.84
CA ALA A 92 13.80 10.47 3.85
C ALA A 92 12.35 10.92 3.73
N SER A 93 11.66 10.36 2.75
CA SER A 93 10.30 10.71 2.39
C SER A 93 9.62 9.57 1.63
N SER A 94 8.29 9.55 1.66
CA SER A 94 7.49 8.60 0.88
C SER A 94 6.30 9.32 0.26
N ARG A 95 5.94 8.95 -0.96
CA ARG A 95 4.81 9.53 -1.69
C ARG A 95 3.99 8.45 -2.39
N VAL A 96 2.68 8.55 -2.27
CA VAL A 96 1.74 7.72 -3.02
C VAL A 96 1.83 8.06 -4.52
N LEU A 97 2.15 7.04 -5.33
CA LEU A 97 2.18 7.12 -6.79
C LEU A 97 0.81 6.79 -7.38
N ALA A 98 0.26 5.64 -6.99
CA ALA A 98 -0.99 5.12 -7.51
C ALA A 98 -1.65 4.16 -6.53
N ILE A 99 -2.97 4.01 -6.66
CA ILE A 99 -3.73 2.93 -6.03
C ILE A 99 -4.59 2.30 -7.11
N GLN A 100 -4.52 0.98 -7.25
CA GLN A 100 -5.29 0.23 -8.23
C GLN A 100 -6.05 -0.90 -7.54
N ALA A 101 -7.27 -1.19 -7.97
CA ALA A 101 -7.91 -2.44 -7.53
C ALA A 101 -7.19 -3.63 -8.18
N ASP A 102 -6.87 -4.62 -7.36
CA ASP A 102 -6.47 -5.95 -7.82
C ASP A 102 -7.74 -6.59 -8.42
N SER A 103 -7.75 -6.76 -9.75
CA SER A 103 -8.92 -7.22 -10.53
C SER A 103 -9.00 -8.74 -10.61
#